data_AF-A0A539DXG9-F1
#
_entry.id   AF-A0A539DXG9-F1
#
_cell.length_a   1.000
_cell.length_b   1.000
_cell.length_c   1.000
_cell.angle_alpha   90.00
_cell.angle_beta   90.00
_cell.angle_gamma   90.00
#
_symmetry.space_group_name_H-M   'P 1'
#
loop_
_entity.id
_entity.type
_entity.pdbx_description
1 polymer ?
#
loop_
_entity_poly.entity_id
_entity_poly.type
_entity_poly.pdbx_seq_one_letter_code
_entity_poly.pdbx_strand_id
1 'polypeptide(L)' 'MPRFHIIFRTCDVVQSLHAVPRPFGLDKKTLLKICFLSLYESVRNHPHRIVVIGDRLTPE' A
#
# COMPACT_ATOMS: atom_id res chain seq x y z
N MET A 1 22.31 13.37 -5.01
CA MET A 1 20.84 13.30 -5.06
C MET A 1 20.34 12.61 -3.79
N PRO A 2 19.30 13.13 -3.11
CA PRO A 2 18.72 12.48 -1.95
C PRO A 2 18.05 11.15 -2.35
N ARG A 3 18.06 10.17 -1.44
CA ARG A 3 17.40 8.87 -1.62
C ARG A 3 16.08 8.85 -0.85
N PHE A 4 15.00 8.46 -1.50
CA PHE A 4 13.70 8.31 -0.85
C PHE A 4 13.63 6.97 -0.09
N HIS A 5 13.27 7.03 1.18
CA HIS A 5 12.99 5.85 2.01
C HIS A 5 11.48 5.83 2.28
N ILE A 6 10.77 4.89 1.66
CA ILE A 6 9.31 4.86 1.61
C ILE A 6 8.81 3.61 2.33
N ILE A 7 7.84 3.79 3.22
CA ILE A 7 7.13 2.70 3.89
C ILE A 7 5.72 2.62 3.32
N PHE A 8 5.41 1.55 2.58
CA PHE A 8 4.08 1.28 2.07
C PHE A 8 3.37 0.30 2.98
N ARG A 9 2.47 0.80 3.85
CA ARG A 9 1.69 -0.04 4.77
C ARG A 9 0.41 -0.50 4.09
N THR A 10 0.20 -1.81 4.03
CA THR A 10 -1.00 -2.44 3.45
C THR A 10 -2.05 -2.83 4.50
N CYS A 11 -1.75 -2.53 5.78
CA CYS A 11 -2.59 -2.85 6.92
C CYS A 11 -3.89 -2.03 6.88
N ASP A 12 -5.01 -2.73 6.78
CA ASP A 12 -6.35 -2.15 6.70
C ASP A 12 -7.17 -2.55 7.94
N VAL A 13 -6.60 -2.31 9.12
CA VAL A 13 -7.32 -2.49 10.40
C VAL A 13 -8.43 -1.44 10.55
N VAL A 14 -8.46 -0.41 9.70
CA VAL A 14 -9.49 0.62 9.73
C VAL A 14 -10.84 0.07 9.22
N GLN A 15 -10.83 -0.89 8.28
CA GLN A 15 -12.06 -1.57 7.87
C GLN A 15 -12.68 -2.40 9.02
N SER A 16 -11.85 -2.97 9.91
CA SER A 16 -12.33 -3.70 11.09
C SER A 16 -12.87 -2.79 12.20
N LEU A 17 -12.58 -1.49 12.18
CA LEU A 17 -13.00 -0.54 13.23
C LEU A 17 -14.24 0.28 12.86
N HIS A 18 -14.52 0.52 11.57
CA HIS A 18 -15.59 1.45 11.17
C HIS A 18 -16.56 0.93 10.09
N ALA A 19 -16.42 -0.32 9.63
CA ALA A 19 -17.30 -0.92 8.60
C ALA A 19 -17.47 -0.09 7.31
N VAL A 20 -16.54 0.83 7.04
CA VAL A 20 -16.60 1.69 5.86
C VAL A 20 -16.21 0.87 4.61
N PRO A 21 -17.00 0.93 3.53
CA PRO A 21 -16.63 0.27 2.27
C PRO A 21 -15.34 0.88 1.72
N ARG A 22 -14.50 0.02 1.11
CA ARG A 22 -13.28 0.47 0.44
C ARG A 22 -13.64 1.48 -0.67
N PRO A 23 -12.80 2.50 -0.90
CA PRO A 23 -13.07 3.48 -1.94
C PRO A 23 -13.17 2.82 -3.32
N PHE A 24 -13.95 3.45 -4.20
CA PHE A 24 -14.14 3.06 -5.60
C PHE A 24 -14.73 1.66 -5.82
N GLY A 25 -15.29 1.02 -4.79
CA GLY A 25 -15.86 -0.32 -4.90
C GLY A 25 -14.82 -1.41 -5.17
N LEU A 26 -13.54 -1.13 -4.91
CA LEU A 26 -12.44 -2.06 -5.21
C LEU A 26 -12.19 -3.02 -4.04
N ASP A 27 -11.89 -4.28 -4.37
CA ASP A 27 -11.40 -5.23 -3.38
C ASP A 27 -10.02 -4.83 -2.85
N LYS A 28 -9.64 -5.40 -1.70
CA LYS A 28 -8.36 -5.12 -1.02
C LYS A 28 -7.16 -5.23 -1.94
N LYS A 29 -7.08 -6.33 -2.69
CA LYS A 29 -5.92 -6.67 -3.50
C LYS A 29 -5.80 -5.70 -4.67
N THR A 30 -6.91 -5.38 -5.32
CA THR A 30 -6.93 -4.46 -6.46
C THR A 30 -6.57 -3.03 -6.02
N LEU A 31 -7.18 -2.54 -4.93
CA LEU A 31 -6.88 -1.21 -4.40
C LEU A 31 -5.39 -1.07 -4.04
N LEU A 32 -4.83 -2.03 -3.30
CA LEU A 32 -3.42 -2.01 -2.91
C LEU A 32 -2.46 -2.01 -4.11
N LYS A 33 -2.76 -2.82 -5.14
CA LYS A 33 -1.96 -2.85 -6.37
C LYS A 33 -1.95 -1.52 -7.09
N ILE A 34 -3.12 -0.88 -7.23
CA ILE A 34 -3.25 0.41 -7.91
C ILE A 34 -2.48 1.49 -7.13
N CYS A 35 -2.66 1.56 -5.80
CA CYS A 35 -1.93 2.50 -4.96
C CYS A 35 -0.42 2.29 -5.02
N PHE A 36 0.04 1.04 -4.97
CA PHE A 36 1.46 0.72 -5.07
C PHE A 36 2.04 1.10 -6.44
N LEU A 37 1.33 0.79 -7.52
CA LEU A 37 1.77 1.13 -8.88
C LEU A 37 1.89 2.64 -9.06
N SER A 38 0.89 3.40 -8.61
CA SER A 38 0.92 4.87 -8.64
C SER A 38 2.13 5.43 -7.88
N LEU A 39 2.40 4.91 -6.68
CA LEU A 39 3.58 5.27 -5.89
C LEU A 39 4.87 4.95 -6.64
N TYR A 40 5.02 3.72 -7.14
CA TYR A 40 6.22 3.27 -7.85
C TYR A 40 6.51 4.15 -9.06
N GLU A 41 5.51 4.39 -9.92
CA GLU A 41 5.67 5.23 -11.11
C GLU A 41 6.10 6.65 -10.76
N SER A 42 5.61 7.21 -9.66
CA SER A 42 5.98 8.57 -9.21
C SER A 42 7.44 8.70 -8.76
N VAL A 43 8.07 7.61 -8.30
CA VAL A 43 9.43 7.65 -7.73
C VAL A 43 10.46 6.88 -8.55
N ARG A 44 10.05 6.15 -9.60
CA ARG A 44 10.91 5.22 -10.35
C ARG A 44 12.17 5.87 -10.93
N ASN A 45 12.11 7.15 -11.27
CA ASN A 45 13.22 7.91 -11.86
C ASN A 45 14.13 8.56 -10.80
N HIS A 46 13.90 8.30 -9.51
CA HIS A 46 14.70 8.80 -8.40
C HIS A 46 15.30 7.65 -7.60
N PRO A 47 16.48 7.80 -6.98
CA PRO A 47 17.00 6.79 -6.06
C PRO A 47 16.01 6.55 -4.91
N HIS A 48 15.47 5.34 -4.78
CA HIS A 48 14.49 5.03 -3.75
C HIS A 48 14.67 3.61 -3.17
N ARG A 49 14.04 3.39 -2.02
CA ARG A 49 13.79 2.07 -1.43
C ARG A 49 12.38 2.08 -0.89
N ILE A 50 11.54 1.17 -1.39
CA ILE A 50 10.19 0.96 -0.87
C ILE A 50 10.23 -0.29 0.01
N VAL A 51 9.78 -0.17 1.25
CA VAL A 51 9.55 -1.29 2.17
C VAL A 51 8.04 -1.46 2.31
N VAL A 52 7.56 -2.63 1.89
CA VAL A 52 6.14 -2.98 2.03
C VAL A 52 5.95 -3.67 3.37
N ILE A 53 5.05 -3.13 4.19
CA ILE A 53 4.66 -3.72 5.48
C ILE A 53 3.23 -4.18 5.36
N GLY A 54 3.02 -5.50 5.42
CA GLY A 54 1.70 -6.10 5.52
C GLY A 54 1.43 -6.64 6.92
N ASP A 55 0.15 -6.71 7.27
CA ASP A 55 -0.33 -7.39 8.46
C ASP A 55 -1.03 -8.70 8.04
N ARG A 56 -0.75 -9.78 8.79
CA ARG A 56 -1.27 -11.16 8.56
C ARG A 56 -1.09 -11.67 7.12
N LEU A 57 0.17 -11.87 6.69
CA LEU A 57 0.49 -12.46 5.38
C LEU A 57 0.31 -14.00 5.32
N THR A 58 -0.03 -14.62 6.44
CA THR A 58 -0.33 -16.05 6.58
C THR A 58 -1.63 -16.23 7.36
N PRO A 59 -2.53 -17.15 6.94
CA PRO A 59 -3.52 -17.69 7.85
C PRO A 59 -2.80 -18.61 8.85
N GLU A 60 -3.09 -18.43 10.13
CA GLU A 60 -3.21 -19.62 11.01
C GLU A 60 -4.53 -20.33 10.68
#